data_AF-A0A397RSE6-F1
#
_entry.id   AF-A0A397RSE6-F1
#
_cell.length_a   1.000
_cell.length_b   1.000
_cell.length_c   1.000
_cell.angle_alpha   90.00
_cell.angle_beta   90.00
_cell.angle_gamma   90.00
#
_symmetry.space_group_name_H-M   'P 1'
#
loop_
_entity.id
_entity.type
_entity.pdbx_description
1 polymer ?
#
loop_
_entity_poly.entity_id
_entity_poly.type
_entity_poly.pdbx_seq_one_letter_code
_entity_poly.pdbx_strand_id
1 'polypeptide(L)'
;MKEFRLQLEKVFDFLGEIIAFLVIAIWAVYIIDTNFVFLPEVLRNIFAYVRYWGLLVLVAVEGFECTIKRNIIIRLIFYILLAVVVIFSFFPDTYNMLIAYVPGAVVPTTSTAGAFIHF
;
A
#
# COMPACT_ATOMS: atom_id res chain seq x y z
N MET A 1 29.65 2.19 9.61
CA MET A 1 28.41 2.63 8.91
C MET A 1 28.09 1.84 7.64
N LYS A 2 29.05 1.56 6.74
CA LYS A 2 28.76 0.80 5.50
C LYS A 2 28.26 -0.63 5.76
N GLU A 3 28.89 -1.33 6.71
CA GLU A 3 28.54 -2.70 7.08
C GLU A 3 27.13 -2.84 7.66
N PHE A 4 26.70 -1.89 8.50
CA PHE A 4 25.34 -1.82 9.02
C PHE A 4 24.28 -1.67 7.91
N ARG A 5 24.54 -0.83 6.90
CA ARG A 5 23.62 -0.66 5.76
C ARG A 5 23.44 -1.95 4.95
N LEU A 6 24.52 -2.72 4.85
CA LEU A 6 24.56 -3.98 4.10
C LEU A 6 23.81 -5.10 4.83
N GLN A 7 23.87 -5.12 6.16
CA GLN A 7 23.03 -6.00 6.98
C GLN A 7 21.55 -5.61 6.89
N LEU A 8 21.26 -4.31 6.98
CA LEU A 8 19.89 -3.80 6.90
C LEU A 8 19.26 -4.10 5.54
N GLU A 9 20.01 -3.89 4.46
CA GLU A 9 19.63 -4.26 3.09
C GLU A 9 19.20 -5.72 3.01
N LYS A 10 20.02 -6.66 3.49
CA LYS A 10 19.68 -8.10 3.47
C LYS A 10 18.40 -8.43 4.25
N VAL A 11 18.15 -7.74 5.36
CA VAL A 11 16.92 -7.94 6.15
C VAL A 11 15.70 -7.44 5.38
N PHE A 12 15.78 -6.27 4.76
CA PHE A 12 14.67 -5.73 3.97
C PHE A 12 14.43 -6.50 2.66
N ASP A 13 15.49 -6.99 2.01
CA ASP A 13 15.42 -7.82 0.79
C ASP A 13 14.68 -9.14 1.10
N PHE A 14 15.13 -9.85 2.14
CA PHE A 14 14.48 -11.09 2.59
C PHE A 14 13.03 -10.87 3.03
N LEU A 15 12.77 -9.79 3.80
CA LEU A 15 11.42 -9.48 4.27
C LEU A 15 10.50 -9.05 3.11
N GLY A 16 11.03 -8.27 2.17
CA GLY A 16 10.35 -7.83 0.96
C GLY A 16 9.93 -9.01 0.09
N GLU A 17 10.86 -9.91 -0.21
CA GLU A 17 10.59 -11.12 -1.00
C GLU A 17 9.49 -11.98 -0.38
N ILE A 18 9.53 -12.21 0.94
CA ILE A 18 8.50 -12.97 1.65
C ILE A 18 7.15 -12.27 1.60
N ILE A 19 7.11 -10.96 1.87
CA ILE A 19 5.85 -10.19 1.83
C ILE A 19 5.28 -10.17 0.41
N ALA A 20 6.13 -10.00 -0.61
CA ALA A 20 5.74 -10.03 -2.02
C ALA A 20 5.06 -11.35 -2.36
N PHE A 21 5.72 -12.46 -1.99
CA PHE A 21 5.21 -13.81 -2.22
C PHE A 21 3.87 -14.06 -1.51
N LEU A 22 3.74 -13.61 -0.25
CA LEU A 22 2.50 -13.77 0.50
C LEU A 22 1.35 -12.92 -0.09
N VAL A 23 1.62 -11.65 -0.43
CA VAL A 23 0.61 -10.75 -0.99
C VAL A 23 0.11 -11.27 -2.33
N ILE A 24 1.00 -11.74 -3.22
CA ILE A 24 0.58 -12.27 -4.52
C ILE A 24 -0.18 -13.59 -4.39
N ALA A 25 0.20 -14.47 -3.45
CA ALA A 25 -0.52 -15.70 -3.18
C ALA A 25 -1.93 -15.42 -2.65
N ILE A 26 -2.07 -14.50 -1.69
CA ILE A 26 -3.36 -14.09 -1.13
C ILE A 26 -4.24 -13.45 -2.22
N TRP A 27 -3.66 -12.60 -3.07
CA TRP A 27 -4.37 -12.03 -4.23
C TRP A 27 -4.89 -13.12 -5.17
N ALA A 28 -4.05 -14.09 -5.53
CA ALA A 28 -4.44 -15.17 -6.43
C ALA A 28 -5.60 -15.99 -5.85
N VAL A 29 -5.51 -16.37 -4.57
CA VAL A 29 -6.55 -17.14 -3.88
C VAL A 29 -7.86 -16.34 -3.79
N TYR A 30 -7.79 -15.04 -3.49
CA TYR A 30 -8.96 -14.17 -3.44
C TYR A 30 -9.67 -14.03 -4.80
N ILE A 31 -8.91 -13.92 -5.89
CA ILE A 31 -9.47 -13.87 -7.26
C ILE A 31 -10.20 -15.18 -7.61
N ILE A 32 -9.63 -16.32 -7.23
CA ILE A 32 -10.29 -17.62 -7.44
C ILE A 32 -11.57 -17.69 -6.58
N ASP A 33 -11.52 -17.24 -5.33
CA ASP A 33 -12.69 -17.22 -4.43
C ASP A 33 -13.82 -16.35 -4.98
N THR A 34 -13.49 -15.28 -5.70
CA THR A 34 -14.50 -14.42 -6.33
C THR A 34 -15.34 -15.17 -7.39
N ASN A 35 -14.79 -16.26 -7.96
CA ASN A 35 -15.47 -17.07 -8.99
C ASN A 35 -16.10 -18.37 -8.45
N PHE A 36 -15.52 -18.95 -7.39
CA PHE A 36 -15.93 -20.27 -6.87
C PHE A 36 -16.50 -20.24 -5.45
N VAL A 37 -16.40 -19.11 -4.74
CA VAL A 37 -16.96 -18.84 -3.39
C VAL A 37 -16.73 -20.01 -2.43
N PHE A 38 -15.47 -20.25 -2.08
CA PHE A 38 -15.05 -21.40 -1.26
C PHE A 38 -14.40 -21.00 0.08
N LEU A 39 -13.96 -19.74 0.23
CA LEU A 39 -13.43 -19.22 1.49
C LEU A 39 -14.56 -18.87 2.45
N PRO A 40 -14.43 -19.21 3.74
CA PRO A 40 -15.26 -18.64 4.79
C PRO A 40 -15.21 -17.11 4.81
N GLU A 41 -16.31 -16.48 5.22
CA GLU A 41 -16.46 -15.01 5.25
C GLU A 41 -15.32 -14.32 6.01
N VAL A 42 -14.92 -14.86 7.16
CA VAL A 42 -13.80 -14.32 7.96
C VAL A 42 -12.50 -14.27 7.16
N LEU A 43 -12.17 -15.35 6.44
CA LEU A 43 -10.96 -15.42 5.62
C LEU A 43 -11.05 -14.49 4.41
N ARG A 44 -12.22 -14.40 3.78
CA ARG A 44 -12.47 -13.49 2.66
C ARG A 44 -12.26 -12.04 3.07
N ASN A 45 -12.76 -11.64 4.23
CA ASN A 45 -12.58 -10.29 4.76
C ASN A 45 -11.10 -9.99 5.02
N ILE A 46 -10.37 -10.91 5.66
CA ILE A 46 -8.92 -10.76 5.87
C ILE A 46 -8.19 -10.59 4.53
N PHE A 47 -8.53 -11.42 3.52
CA PHE A 47 -7.88 -11.38 2.22
C PHE A 47 -8.21 -10.09 1.47
N ALA A 48 -9.42 -9.55 1.62
CA ALA A 48 -9.79 -8.24 1.09
C ALA A 48 -8.96 -7.11 1.72
N TYR A 49 -8.74 -7.14 3.04
CA TYR A 49 -7.87 -6.18 3.72
C TYR A 49 -6.42 -6.29 3.27
N VAL A 50 -5.88 -7.50 3.16
CA VAL A 50 -4.53 -7.73 2.64
C VAL A 50 -4.45 -7.29 1.18
N ARG A 51 -5.51 -7.44 0.39
CA ARG A 51 -5.52 -6.98 -0.99
C ARG A 51 -5.36 -5.47 -1.09
N TYR A 52 -6.06 -4.75 -0.22
CA TYR A 52 -6.05 -3.29 -0.20
C TYR A 52 -4.77 -2.71 0.41
N TRP A 53 -4.36 -3.19 1.59
CA TRP A 53 -3.22 -2.62 2.33
C TRP A 53 -1.89 -3.32 2.04
N GLY A 54 -1.92 -4.57 1.57
CA GLY A 54 -0.71 -5.38 1.37
C GLY A 54 0.23 -4.80 0.32
N LEU A 55 -0.31 -4.17 -0.73
CA LEU A 55 0.49 -3.46 -1.73
C LEU A 55 1.24 -2.26 -1.14
N LEU A 56 0.61 -1.53 -0.22
CA LEU A 56 1.23 -0.37 0.43
C LEU A 56 2.38 -0.83 1.33
N VAL A 57 2.18 -1.91 2.10
CA VAL A 57 3.23 -2.54 2.91
C VAL A 57 4.38 -3.04 2.03
N LEU A 58 4.05 -3.72 0.92
CA LEU A 58 5.05 -4.22 -0.02
C LEU A 58 5.90 -3.08 -0.60
N VAL A 59 5.27 -2.04 -1.14
CA VAL A 59 5.95 -0.87 -1.71
C VAL A 59 6.81 -0.16 -0.67
N ALA A 60 6.35 -0.09 0.58
CA ALA A 60 7.16 0.46 1.66
C ALA A 60 8.43 -0.38 1.86
N VAL A 61 8.30 -1.69 2.11
CA VAL A 61 9.44 -2.57 2.44
C VAL A 61 10.45 -2.67 1.30
N GLU A 62 10.00 -2.95 0.08
CA GLU A 62 10.84 -3.04 -1.13
C GLU A 62 11.48 -1.68 -1.48
N GLY A 63 10.70 -0.59 -1.34
CA GLY A 63 11.20 0.75 -1.58
C GLY A 63 12.24 1.18 -0.54
N PHE A 64 12.11 0.75 0.71
CA PHE A 64 13.13 0.94 1.74
C PHE A 64 14.43 0.20 1.38
N GLU A 65 14.35 -1.06 0.95
CA GLU A 65 15.52 -1.82 0.49
C GLU A 65 16.23 -1.11 -0.68
N CYS A 66 15.47 -0.72 -1.70
CA CYS A 66 15.98 -0.05 -2.89
C CYS A 66 16.65 1.29 -2.55
N THR A 67 16.10 2.05 -1.58
CA THR A 67 16.65 3.36 -1.20
C THR A 67 17.85 3.31 -0.25
N ILE A 68 18.09 2.18 0.43
CA ILE A 68 19.27 1.99 1.29
C ILE A 68 20.57 2.07 0.45
N LYS A 69 20.53 1.57 -0.78
CA LYS A 69 21.67 1.50 -1.74
C LYS A 69 21.89 2.79 -2.55
N ARG A 70 21.04 3.80 -2.37
CA ARG A 70 21.01 5.02 -3.22
C ARG A 70 21.41 6.27 -2.45
N ASN A 71 21.66 7.34 -3.22
CA ASN A 71 22.00 8.66 -2.70
C ASN A 71 20.87 9.21 -1.81
N ILE A 72 21.24 10.07 -0.85
CA ILE A 72 20.32 10.66 0.13
C ILE A 72 19.14 11.39 -0.53
N ILE A 73 19.36 12.00 -1.70
CA ILE A 73 18.33 12.73 -2.47
C ILE A 73 17.23 11.77 -2.94
N ILE A 74 17.59 10.63 -3.53
CA ILE A 74 16.62 9.63 -4.03
C ILE A 74 15.81 9.06 -2.87
N ARG A 75 16.48 8.80 -1.74
CA ARG A 75 15.83 8.32 -0.52
C ARG A 75 14.82 9.33 0.03
N LEU A 76 15.18 10.61 0.06
CA LEU A 76 14.29 11.67 0.52
C LEU A 76 13.05 11.79 -0.38
N ILE A 77 13.24 11.73 -1.70
CA ILE A 77 12.14 11.75 -2.67
C ILE A 77 11.20 10.56 -2.43
N PHE A 78 11.74 9.35 -2.26
CA PHE A 78 10.93 8.18 -1.93
C PHE A 78 10.12 8.36 -0.64
N TYR A 79 10.72 8.90 0.43
CA TYR A 79 9.99 9.14 1.69
C TYR A 79 8.87 10.15 1.54
N ILE A 80 9.08 11.22 0.74
CA ILE A 80 8.03 12.19 0.45
C ILE A 80 6.89 11.53 -0.33
N LEU A 81 7.20 10.76 -1.38
CA LEU A 81 6.20 10.07 -2.18
C LEU A 81 5.42 9.03 -1.35
N LEU A 82 6.11 8.24 -0.54
CA LEU A 82 5.49 7.27 0.35
C LEU A 82 4.59 7.96 1.38
N ALA A 83 5.04 9.07 1.97
CA ALA A 83 4.24 9.85 2.92
C ALA A 83 2.97 10.41 2.26
N VAL A 84 3.07 10.93 1.03
CA VAL A 84 1.92 11.40 0.25
C VAL A 84 0.90 10.28 0.04
N VAL A 85 1.36 9.10 -0.40
CA VAL A 85 0.49 7.93 -0.61
C VAL A 85 -0.18 7.51 0.70
N VAL A 86 0.58 7.41 1.79
CA VAL A 86 0.07 7.02 3.11
C VAL A 86 -0.97 8.03 3.60
N ILE A 87 -0.65 9.32 3.61
CA ILE A 87 -1.56 10.36 4.10
C ILE A 87 -2.88 10.33 3.32
N PHE A 88 -2.83 10.27 1.99
CA PHE A 88 -4.06 10.22 1.20
C PHE A 88 -4.82 8.89 1.32
N SER A 89 -4.13 7.79 1.60
CA SER A 89 -4.78 6.49 1.85
C SER A 89 -5.53 6.46 3.18
N PHE A 90 -5.02 7.16 4.21
CA PHE A 90 -5.66 7.21 5.54
C PHE A 90 -6.64 8.38 5.72
N PHE A 91 -6.46 9.47 4.96
CA PHE A 91 -7.28 10.68 5.05
C PHE A 91 -7.88 11.04 3.68
N PRO A 92 -8.76 10.19 3.12
CA PRO A 92 -9.33 10.41 1.79
C PRO A 92 -10.11 11.73 1.69
N ASP A 93 -10.69 12.21 2.80
CA ASP A 93 -11.40 13.49 2.82
C ASP A 93 -10.47 14.70 2.62
N THR A 94 -9.19 14.58 2.99
CA THR A 94 -8.20 15.64 2.72
C THR A 94 -8.01 15.83 1.21
N TYR A 95 -8.04 14.73 0.44
CA TYR A 95 -8.01 14.79 -1.01
C TYR A 95 -9.29 15.43 -1.58
N ASN A 96 -10.46 15.04 -1.08
CA ASN A 96 -11.75 15.60 -1.50
C ASN A 96 -11.84 17.12 -1.25
N MET A 97 -11.26 17.61 -0.15
CA MET A 97 -11.17 19.04 0.15
C MET A 97 -10.21 19.77 -0.80
N LEU A 98 -9.07 19.17 -1.15
CA LEU A 98 -8.10 19.78 -2.08
C LEU A 98 -8.66 19.94 -3.50
N ILE A 99 -9.35 18.92 -4.01
CA ILE A 99 -10.00 19.01 -5.33
C ILE A 99 -11.13 20.05 -5.35
N ALA A 100 -11.81 20.28 -4.22
CA ALA A 100 -12.87 21.28 -4.11
C ALA A 100 -12.40 22.73 -4.30
N TYR A 101 -11.11 23.01 -4.10
CA TYR A 101 -10.53 24.33 -4.35
C TYR A 101 -10.09 24.53 -5.82
N VAL A 102 -10.15 23.50 -6.66
CA VAL A 102 -9.82 23.60 -8.09
C VAL A 102 -11.04 24.09 -8.87
N PRO A 103 -10.99 25.26 -9.54
CA PRO A 103 -12.13 25.77 -10.30
C PRO A 103 -12.57 24.79 -11.40
N GLY A 104 -13.84 24.37 -11.37
CA GLY A 104 -14.39 23.42 -12.35
C GLY A 104 -14.22 21.93 -12.00
N ALA A 105 -13.61 21.61 -10.87
CA ALA A 105 -13.57 20.23 -10.39
C ALA A 105 -14.96 19.78 -9.89
N VAL A 106 -15.42 18.62 -10.37
CA VAL A 106 -16.61 17.97 -9.83
C VAL A 106 -16.22 17.32 -8.52
N VAL A 107 -16.59 17.94 -7.41
CA VAL A 107 -16.46 17.34 -6.08
C VAL A 107 -17.46 16.16 -6.01
N PRO A 108 -17.01 14.92 -5.77
CA PRO A 108 -17.92 13.81 -5.56
C PRO A 108 -18.80 14.13 -4.34
N THR A 109 -20.11 14.34 -4.55
CA THR A 109 -21.07 14.69 -3.49
C THR A 109 -21.50 13.49 -2.65
N THR A 110 -20.94 12.31 -2.92
CA THR A 110 -21.11 11.14 -2.07
C THR A 110 -20.05 11.19 -0.98
N SER A 111 -20.49 11.53 0.23
CA SER A 111 -19.78 11.31 1.50
C SER A 111 -19.65 9.81 1.81
N THR A 112 -19.25 9.02 0.83
CA THR A 112 -18.81 7.67 1.01
C THR A 112 -17.31 7.66 1.28
N ALA A 113 -16.88 8.47 2.25
CA ALA A 113 -15.67 8.18 3.02
C ALA A 113 -15.73 6.75 3.62
N GLY A 114 -16.93 6.14 3.67
CA GLY A 114 -17.16 4.73 3.92
C GLY A 114 -17.27 3.79 2.71
N ALA A 115 -17.48 4.19 1.44
CA ALA A 115 -17.66 3.17 0.36
C ALA A 115 -16.35 2.60 -0.20
N PHE A 116 -15.20 3.12 0.21
CA PHE A 116 -13.92 2.40 0.07
C PHE A 116 -13.62 1.51 1.29
N ILE A 117 -14.50 1.52 2.31
CA ILE A 117 -14.41 0.74 3.57
C ILE A 117 -15.75 0.05 3.91
N HIS A 118 -16.60 -0.20 2.90
CA HIS A 118 -17.82 -0.98 3.04
C HIS A 118 -17.89 -1.98 1.89
N PHE A 119 -17.32 -3.16 2.13
CA PHE A 119 -17.96 -4.41 1.74
C PHE A 119 -18.60 -4.98 3.00
#